data_AF-A0A0C2D5T2-F1
#
_entry.id   AF-A0A0C2D5T2-F1
#
_cell.length_a   1.000
_cell.length_b   1.000
_cell.length_c   1.000
_cell.angle_alpha   90.00
_cell.angle_beta   90.00
_cell.angle_gamma   90.00
#
_symmetry.space_group_name_H-M   'P 1'
#
loop_
_entity.id
_entity.type
_entity.pdbx_description
1 polymer ?
#
loop_
_entity_poly.entity_id
_entity_poly.type
_entity_poly.pdbx_seq_one_letter_code
_entity_poly.pdbx_strand_id
1 'polypeptide(L)'
;MLIGQVTDAVSTPLVGIASDSSLLPKFFDKIGRRMSWHIIGTICVSLSFPFIFNRCFVCSESGSEWFEVLWFVPFIMVFQFGWASVQISHLALIPELSSIDSSRTTMNSLRYAFTVIANLSVFFVLAWFLSENTDHSQIGPYDFDHFRTAGFLVVGGGLVVTLLFYLVIREPKHGRRLSRMNSFSSDASELVRMHWTSWFGHIQFYQIALLYMLSRLYVNISQVYFPFYITLTQNFGKKYVAIFPMVSYLSSFVVSTITGVPCLNRFLNRKFLFCLGLLCGLGTCVWMLFELSLLQMYSVACLIGK
;
A
#
# COMPACT_ATOMS: atom_id res chain seq x y z
N MET A 1 3.64 -13.32 5.56
CA MET A 1 4.04 -12.70 4.27
C MET A 1 3.55 -13.51 3.08
N LEU A 2 3.98 -14.77 2.90
CA LEU A 2 3.64 -15.56 1.69
C LEU A 2 2.13 -15.69 1.43
N ILE A 3 1.37 -16.21 2.41
CA ILE A 3 -0.09 -16.40 2.29
C ILE A 3 -0.78 -15.09 1.91
N GLY A 4 -0.40 -13.99 2.57
CA GLY A 4 -0.99 -12.70 2.28
C GLY A 4 -0.70 -12.20 0.86
N GLN A 5 0.51 -12.40 0.34
CA GLN A 5 0.85 -12.01 -1.05
C GLN A 5 0.10 -12.86 -2.09
N VAL A 6 -0.04 -14.16 -1.83
CA VAL A 6 -0.82 -15.05 -2.70
C VAL A 6 -2.29 -14.64 -2.71
N THR A 7 -2.86 -14.36 -1.53
CA THR A 7 -4.25 -13.89 -1.44
C THR A 7 -4.46 -12.56 -2.14
N ASP A 8 -3.53 -11.60 -2.01
CA ASP A 8 -3.59 -10.31 -2.71
C ASP A 8 -3.51 -10.47 -4.24
N ALA A 9 -2.62 -11.35 -4.72
CA ALA A 9 -2.45 -11.65 -6.14
C ALA A 9 -3.70 -12.26 -6.78
N VAL A 10 -4.45 -13.08 -6.01
CA VAL A 10 -5.73 -13.65 -6.46
C VAL A 10 -6.89 -12.68 -6.29
N SER A 11 -6.95 -11.96 -5.16
CA SER A 11 -8.07 -11.07 -4.83
C SER A 11 -8.13 -9.86 -5.75
N THR A 12 -6.99 -9.27 -6.12
CA THR A 12 -6.90 -8.08 -6.97
C THR A 12 -7.62 -8.23 -8.32
N PRO A 13 -7.32 -9.25 -9.15
CA PRO A 13 -8.04 -9.45 -10.41
C PRO A 13 -9.50 -9.86 -10.21
N LEU A 14 -9.81 -10.66 -9.18
CA LEU A 14 -11.18 -11.06 -8.88
C LEU A 14 -12.05 -9.86 -8.53
N VAL A 15 -11.59 -8.99 -7.63
CA VAL A 15 -12.24 -7.72 -7.27
C VAL A 15 -12.35 -6.82 -8.49
N GLY A 16 -11.32 -6.74 -9.34
CA GLY A 16 -11.37 -5.94 -10.57
C GLY A 16 -12.52 -6.36 -11.49
N ILE A 17 -12.64 -7.66 -11.77
CA ILE A 17 -13.70 -8.24 -12.61
C ILE A 17 -15.07 -8.12 -11.91
N ALA A 18 -15.13 -8.38 -10.60
CA ALA A 18 -16.37 -8.35 -9.83
C ALA A 18 -16.90 -6.92 -9.62
N SER A 19 -16.02 -5.92 -9.50
CA SER A 19 -16.35 -4.50 -9.45
C SER A 19 -16.83 -3.99 -10.81
N ASP A 20 -16.28 -4.52 -11.91
CA ASP A 20 -16.71 -4.20 -13.27
C ASP A 20 -18.01 -4.87 -13.69
N SER A 21 -18.41 -5.97 -13.04
CA SER A 21 -19.69 -6.64 -13.27
C SER A 21 -20.76 -6.08 -12.33
N SER A 22 -21.99 -5.93 -12.81
CA SER A 22 -23.12 -5.47 -11.99
C SER A 22 -23.70 -6.62 -11.15
N LEU A 23 -22.83 -7.37 -10.46
CA LEU A 23 -23.19 -8.55 -9.65
C LEU A 23 -23.76 -8.19 -8.27
N LEU A 24 -23.78 -6.91 -7.90
CA LEU A 24 -24.22 -6.50 -6.57
C LEU A 24 -25.76 -6.50 -6.44
N PRO A 25 -26.30 -6.87 -5.26
CA PRO A 25 -27.73 -6.80 -4.97
C PRO A 25 -28.31 -5.40 -5.21
N LYS A 26 -29.58 -5.31 -5.64
CA LYS A 26 -30.30 -4.04 -5.93
C LYS A 26 -30.27 -2.99 -4.81
N PHE A 27 -30.01 -3.40 -3.57
CA PHE A 27 -29.82 -2.48 -2.44
C PHE A 27 -28.60 -1.55 -2.63
N PHE A 28 -27.53 -2.06 -3.25
CA PHE A 28 -26.29 -1.33 -3.50
C PHE A 28 -26.35 -0.41 -4.73
N ASP A 29 -27.34 -0.58 -5.61
CA ASP A 29 -27.53 0.30 -6.79
C ASP A 29 -27.76 1.77 -6.40
N LYS A 30 -28.25 2.05 -5.19
CA LYS A 30 -28.43 3.43 -4.69
C LYS A 30 -27.12 4.09 -4.29
N ILE A 31 -26.13 3.32 -3.82
CA ILE A 31 -24.85 3.77 -3.27
C ILE A 31 -23.81 3.95 -4.38
N GLY A 32 -23.92 3.17 -5.45
CA GLY A 32 -22.97 3.14 -6.56
C GLY A 32 -22.12 1.88 -6.53
N ARG A 33 -21.69 1.43 -7.70
CA ARG A 33 -21.06 0.12 -7.86
C ARG A 33 -19.65 0.10 -7.27
N ARG A 34 -18.86 1.14 -7.55
CA ARG A 34 -17.48 1.26 -7.05
C ARG A 34 -17.47 1.53 -5.56
N MET A 35 -18.37 2.40 -5.11
CA MET A 35 -18.50 2.73 -3.69
C MET A 35 -18.91 1.52 -2.84
N SER A 36 -19.75 0.63 -3.37
CA SER A 36 -20.17 -0.58 -2.65
C SER A 36 -19.02 -1.57 -2.42
N TRP A 37 -18.16 -1.79 -3.42
CA TRP A 37 -16.96 -2.62 -3.24
C TRP A 37 -15.94 -1.97 -2.30
N HIS A 38 -15.85 -0.64 -2.30
CA HIS A 38 -15.06 0.08 -1.31
C HIS A 38 -15.58 -0.17 0.12
N ILE A 39 -16.90 -0.08 0.35
CA ILE A 39 -17.52 -0.34 1.66
C ILE A 39 -17.26 -1.78 2.14
N ILE A 40 -17.46 -2.77 1.27
CA ILE A 40 -17.17 -4.18 1.59
C ILE A 40 -15.73 -4.33 2.04
N GLY A 41 -14.79 -3.74 1.29
CA GLY A 41 -13.38 -3.75 1.63
C GLY A 41 -13.07 -3.10 2.99
N THR A 42 -13.66 -1.93 3.26
CA THR A 42 -13.48 -1.23 4.53
C THR A 42 -13.98 -2.06 5.71
N ILE A 43 -15.12 -2.72 5.59
CA ILE A 43 -15.66 -3.60 6.64
C ILE A 43 -14.70 -4.77 6.89
N CYS A 44 -14.23 -5.43 5.82
CA CYS A 44 -13.27 -6.54 5.93
C CYS A 44 -11.97 -6.10 6.62
N VAL A 45 -11.39 -4.96 6.23
CA VAL A 45 -10.15 -4.43 6.83
C VAL A 45 -10.36 -4.06 8.30
N SER A 46 -11.45 -3.35 8.61
CA SER A 46 -11.72 -2.85 9.97
C SER A 46 -11.99 -3.98 10.95
N LEU A 47 -12.60 -5.07 10.48
CA LEU A 47 -12.85 -6.26 11.29
C LEU A 47 -11.61 -7.15 11.41
N SER A 48 -10.78 -7.28 10.38
CA SER A 48 -9.62 -8.20 10.42
C SER A 48 -8.40 -7.60 11.11
N PHE A 49 -8.12 -6.31 10.91
CA PHE A 49 -6.89 -5.68 11.39
C PHE A 49 -6.72 -5.72 12.91
N PRO A 50 -7.73 -5.43 13.75
CA PRO A 50 -7.60 -5.55 15.20
C PRO A 50 -7.29 -6.98 15.67
N PHE A 51 -7.81 -8.00 14.96
CA PHE A 51 -7.58 -9.41 15.31
C PHE A 51 -6.18 -9.88 14.93
N ILE A 52 -5.54 -9.25 13.94
CA ILE A 52 -4.13 -9.52 13.61
C ILE A 52 -3.20 -9.03 14.73
N PHE A 53 -3.53 -7.90 15.37
CA PHE A 53 -2.73 -7.31 16.45
C PHE A 53 -3.19 -7.73 17.85
N ASN A 54 -4.20 -8.58 17.97
CA ASN A 54 -4.62 -9.13 19.25
C ASN A 54 -3.93 -10.48 19.51
N ARG A 55 -3.77 -10.87 20.78
CA ARG A 55 -3.24 -12.19 21.11
C ARG A 55 -4.19 -13.27 20.59
N CYS A 56 -3.63 -14.40 20.19
CA CYS A 56 -4.44 -15.57 19.89
C CYS A 56 -5.19 -15.99 21.15
N PHE A 57 -6.52 -15.80 21.18
CA PHE A 57 -7.37 -16.14 22.32
C PHE A 57 -7.44 -17.65 22.61
N VAL A 58 -7.11 -18.48 21.62
CA VAL A 58 -7.26 -19.95 21.64
C VAL A 58 -5.91 -20.66 21.81
N CYS A 59 -4.80 -19.93 21.75
CA CYS A 59 -3.47 -20.52 21.82
C CYS A 59 -3.04 -20.69 23.29
N SER A 60 -2.94 -21.94 23.75
CA SER A 60 -2.28 -22.26 25.02
C SER A 60 -0.75 -22.20 24.85
N GLU A 61 -0.02 -21.78 25.88
CA GLU A 61 1.46 -21.76 25.90
C GLU A 61 2.10 -23.15 25.64
N SER A 62 1.33 -24.24 25.72
CA SER A 62 1.77 -25.62 25.46
C SER A 62 1.44 -26.16 24.05
N GLY A 63 0.86 -25.33 23.16
CA GLY A 63 0.45 -25.74 21.81
C GLY A 63 1.57 -25.67 20.77
N SER A 64 1.45 -26.43 19.69
CA SER A 64 2.35 -26.32 18.53
C SER A 64 2.19 -24.97 17.81
N GLU A 65 3.29 -24.40 17.31
CA GLU A 65 3.33 -23.14 16.54
C GLU A 65 2.32 -23.10 15.36
N TRP A 66 1.95 -24.27 14.82
CA TRP A 66 0.96 -24.40 13.76
C TRP A 66 -0.45 -23.91 14.14
N PHE A 67 -0.82 -23.93 15.43
CA PHE A 67 -2.11 -23.42 15.88
C PHE A 67 -2.19 -21.89 15.76
N GLU A 68 -1.09 -21.18 16.01
CA GLU A 68 -1.02 -19.74 15.81
C GLU A 68 -1.16 -19.39 14.32
N VAL A 69 -0.48 -20.14 13.46
CA VAL A 69 -0.60 -19.98 12.01
C VAL A 69 -2.04 -20.18 11.56
N LEU A 70 -2.69 -21.27 11.99
CA LEU A 70 -4.06 -21.58 11.61
C LEU A 70 -5.08 -20.52 12.09
N TRP A 71 -4.80 -19.90 13.25
CA TRP A 71 -5.61 -18.80 13.78
C TRP A 71 -5.47 -17.52 12.95
N PHE A 72 -4.26 -17.09 12.61
CA PHE A 72 -4.02 -15.82 11.92
C PHE A 72 -4.31 -15.86 10.41
N VAL A 73 -4.16 -17.02 9.78
CA VAL A 73 -4.38 -17.19 8.32
C VAL A 73 -5.73 -16.65 7.82
N PRO A 74 -6.90 -17.01 8.37
CA PRO A 74 -8.17 -16.49 7.89
C PRO A 74 -8.28 -14.96 8.01
N PHE A 75 -7.78 -14.38 9.10
CA PHE A 75 -7.78 -12.92 9.29
C PHE A 75 -6.89 -12.21 8.27
N ILE A 76 -5.69 -12.75 8.02
CA ILE A 76 -4.77 -12.22 7.00
C ILE A 76 -5.42 -12.31 5.61
N MET A 77 -6.09 -13.42 5.28
CA MET A 77 -6.76 -13.55 3.98
C MET A 77 -7.88 -12.52 3.80
N VAL A 78 -8.72 -12.33 4.83
CA VAL A 78 -9.79 -11.32 4.82
C VAL A 78 -9.23 -9.91 4.73
N PHE A 79 -8.13 -9.63 5.44
CA PHE A 79 -7.45 -8.34 5.37
C PHE A 79 -6.94 -8.05 3.95
N GLN A 80 -6.28 -9.01 3.31
CA GLN A 80 -5.73 -8.83 1.96
C GLN A 80 -6.82 -8.69 0.90
N PHE A 81 -7.91 -9.46 1.02
CA PHE A 81 -9.09 -9.26 0.18
C PHE A 81 -9.69 -7.85 0.38
N GLY A 82 -9.85 -7.42 1.63
CA GLY A 82 -10.38 -6.10 1.95
C GLY A 82 -9.50 -4.97 1.41
N TRP A 83 -8.18 -5.09 1.57
CA TRP A 83 -7.19 -4.16 1.04
C TRP A 83 -7.27 -4.03 -0.48
N ALA A 84 -7.29 -5.15 -1.19
CA ALA A 84 -7.47 -5.19 -2.65
C ALA A 84 -8.81 -4.53 -3.06
N SER A 85 -9.88 -4.81 -2.33
CA SER A 85 -11.22 -4.25 -2.58
C SER A 85 -11.27 -2.73 -2.46
N VAL A 86 -10.72 -2.16 -1.38
CA VAL A 86 -10.64 -0.70 -1.18
C VAL A 86 -9.78 -0.06 -2.26
N GLN A 87 -8.58 -0.61 -2.50
CA GLN A 87 -7.60 -0.02 -3.40
C GLN A 87 -8.09 0.01 -4.85
N ILE A 88 -8.55 -1.13 -5.38
CA ILE A 88 -8.97 -1.23 -6.79
C ILE A 88 -10.23 -0.41 -7.04
N SER A 89 -11.20 -0.46 -6.12
CA SER A 89 -12.45 0.29 -6.26
C SER A 89 -12.22 1.79 -6.24
N HIS A 90 -11.33 2.28 -5.35
CA HIS A 90 -10.96 3.69 -5.31
C HIS A 90 -10.25 4.14 -6.60
N LEU A 91 -9.28 3.37 -7.09
CA LEU A 91 -8.56 3.69 -8.33
C LEU A 91 -9.48 3.71 -9.55
N ALA A 92 -10.47 2.81 -9.60
CA ALA A 92 -11.48 2.76 -10.65
C ALA A 92 -12.50 3.92 -10.55
N LEU A 93 -12.74 4.47 -9.36
CA LEU A 93 -13.67 5.58 -9.13
C LEU A 93 -13.13 6.94 -9.61
N ILE A 94 -11.82 7.19 -9.50
CA ILE A 94 -11.18 8.45 -9.92
C ILE A 94 -11.53 8.85 -11.38
N PRO A 95 -11.34 7.99 -12.39
CA PRO A 95 -11.68 8.34 -13.77
C PRO A 95 -13.19 8.48 -14.03
N GLU A 96 -14.04 7.93 -13.15
CA GLU A 96 -15.50 8.09 -13.21
C GLU A 96 -15.96 9.42 -12.59
N LEU A 97 -15.20 9.98 -11.63
CA LEU A 97 -15.49 11.27 -10.98
C LEU A 97 -15.04 12.50 -11.78
N SER A 98 -13.98 12.36 -12.58
CA SER A 98 -13.43 13.46 -13.38
C SER A 98 -13.27 13.06 -14.84
N SER A 99 -13.75 13.91 -15.76
CA SER A 99 -13.60 13.74 -17.20
C SER A 99 -12.28 14.31 -17.75
N ILE A 100 -11.59 15.15 -16.97
CA ILE A 100 -10.41 15.91 -17.39
C ILE A 100 -9.14 15.18 -16.92
N ASP A 101 -8.22 14.88 -17.84
CA ASP A 101 -6.99 14.14 -17.52
C ASP A 101 -6.05 14.88 -16.55
N SER A 102 -5.96 16.21 -16.64
CA SER A 102 -5.20 17.00 -15.66
C SER A 102 -5.76 16.88 -14.25
N SER A 103 -7.09 16.88 -14.10
CA SER A 103 -7.75 16.70 -12.81
C SER A 103 -7.55 15.27 -12.27
N ARG A 104 -7.59 14.23 -13.12
CA ARG A 104 -7.30 12.84 -12.73
C ARG A 104 -5.87 12.66 -12.22
N THR A 105 -4.90 13.28 -12.89
CA THR A 105 -3.50 13.22 -12.46
C THR A 105 -3.29 13.93 -11.12
N THR A 106 -3.94 15.09 -10.91
CA THR A 106 -3.94 15.78 -9.60
C THR A 106 -4.61 14.96 -8.49
N MET A 107 -5.75 14.30 -8.76
CA MET A 107 -6.40 13.44 -7.77
C MET A 107 -5.51 12.26 -7.36
N ASN A 108 -4.83 11.65 -8.34
CA ASN A 108 -3.88 10.58 -8.06
C ASN A 108 -2.66 11.06 -7.28
N SER A 109 -2.08 12.22 -7.62
CA SER A 109 -0.93 12.76 -6.89
C SER A 109 -1.28 13.11 -5.45
N LEU A 110 -2.45 13.73 -5.21
CA LEU A 110 -2.97 13.99 -3.86
C LEU A 110 -3.17 12.71 -3.07
N ARG A 111 -3.75 11.66 -3.68
CA ARG A 111 -3.90 10.35 -3.04
C ARG A 111 -2.56 9.79 -2.55
N TYR A 112 -1.52 9.86 -3.38
CA TYR A 112 -0.18 9.43 -2.98
C TYR A 112 0.40 10.30 -1.86
N ALA A 113 0.24 11.62 -1.93
CA ALA A 113 0.70 12.52 -0.88
C ALA A 113 0.05 12.21 0.48
N PHE A 114 -1.28 12.04 0.51
CA PHE A 114 -1.98 11.65 1.73
C PHE A 114 -1.59 10.26 2.24
N THR A 115 -1.27 9.32 1.35
CA THR A 115 -0.75 8.01 1.74
C THR A 115 0.61 8.12 2.45
N VAL A 116 1.50 8.98 1.98
CA VAL A 116 2.79 9.25 2.64
C VAL A 116 2.56 9.90 4.00
N ILE A 117 1.69 10.92 4.08
CA ILE A 117 1.36 11.60 5.35
C ILE A 117 0.80 10.60 6.37
N ALA A 118 -0.08 9.69 5.94
CA ALA A 118 -0.63 8.63 6.79
C ALA A 118 0.47 7.66 7.28
N ASN A 119 1.39 7.24 6.40
CA ASN A 119 2.51 6.39 6.84
C ASN A 119 3.39 7.13 7.86
N LEU A 120 3.73 8.39 7.61
CA LEU A 120 4.53 9.21 8.53
C LEU A 120 3.84 9.37 9.89
N SER A 121 2.52 9.58 9.93
CA SER A 121 1.79 9.70 11.20
C SER A 121 1.76 8.38 11.98
N VAL A 122 1.61 7.25 11.30
CA VAL A 122 1.69 5.91 11.94
C VAL A 122 3.07 5.66 12.54
N PHE A 123 4.15 5.92 11.80
CA PHE A 123 5.51 5.76 12.32
C PHE A 123 5.82 6.74 13.45
N PHE A 124 5.28 7.96 13.39
CA PHE A 124 5.43 8.94 14.47
C PHE A 124 4.75 8.46 15.75
N VAL A 125 3.50 7.99 15.67
CA VAL A 125 2.76 7.44 16.82
C VAL A 125 3.49 6.22 17.39
N LEU A 126 4.00 5.35 16.52
CA LEU A 126 4.78 4.19 16.96
C LEU A 126 6.09 4.58 17.63
N ALA A 127 6.82 5.55 17.07
CA ALA A 127 8.06 6.07 17.65
C ALA A 127 7.82 6.71 19.03
N TRP A 128 6.71 7.43 19.19
CA TRP A 128 6.29 8.01 20.45
C TRP A 128 6.07 6.92 21.51
N PHE A 129 5.23 5.92 21.21
CA PHE A 129 4.98 4.82 22.14
C PHE A 129 6.23 4.01 22.47
N LEU A 130 7.09 3.73 21.48
CA LEU A 130 8.35 2.99 21.71
C LEU A 130 9.39 3.79 22.49
N SER A 131 9.27 5.12 22.54
CA SER A 131 10.16 5.99 23.32
C SER A 131 9.79 6.06 24.80
N GLU A 132 8.55 5.73 25.16
CA GLU A 132 8.03 5.84 26.53
C GLU A 132 8.57 4.71 27.43
N ASN A 133 8.85 3.54 26.86
CA ASN A 133 9.43 2.40 27.59
C ASN A 133 10.96 2.34 27.42
N THR A 134 11.70 3.03 28.30
CA THR A 134 13.19 2.99 28.32
C THR A 134 13.79 1.74 28.97
N ASP A 135 12.99 0.93 29.67
CA ASP A 135 13.51 -0.18 30.50
C ASP A 135 14.06 -1.37 29.70
N HIS A 136 13.64 -1.51 28.44
CA HIS A 136 14.11 -2.57 27.55
C HIS A 136 14.53 -2.00 26.19
N SER A 137 15.78 -2.27 25.80
CA SER A 137 16.40 -1.76 24.57
C SER A 137 15.94 -2.49 23.30
N GLN A 138 15.42 -3.71 23.43
CA GLN A 138 14.93 -4.53 22.32
C GLN A 138 13.40 -4.63 22.30
N ILE A 139 12.83 -4.82 21.11
CA ILE A 139 11.38 -5.04 20.93
C ILE A 139 11.02 -6.37 21.56
N GLY A 140 10.10 -6.33 22.53
CA GLY A 140 9.71 -7.52 23.30
C GLY A 140 8.19 -7.69 23.46
N PRO A 141 7.75 -8.79 24.09
CA PRO A 141 6.34 -9.06 24.33
C PRO A 141 5.64 -8.01 25.22
N TYR A 142 6.42 -7.20 25.95
CA TYR A 142 5.95 -6.05 26.74
C TYR A 142 5.46 -4.88 25.87
N ASP A 143 6.00 -4.72 24.66
CA ASP A 143 5.57 -3.65 23.75
C ASP A 143 4.21 -3.98 23.07
N PHE A 144 3.66 -5.17 23.31
CA PHE A 144 2.42 -5.64 22.71
C PHE A 144 1.25 -4.66 22.91
N ASP A 145 1.09 -4.12 24.11
CA ASP A 145 0.01 -3.18 24.41
C ASP A 145 0.14 -1.87 23.62
N HIS A 146 1.37 -1.43 23.35
CA HIS A 146 1.63 -0.28 22.50
C HIS A 146 1.27 -0.55 21.03
N PHE A 147 1.66 -1.72 20.50
CA PHE A 147 1.28 -2.13 19.13
C PHE A 147 -0.22 -2.29 18.97
N ARG A 148 -0.89 -2.89 19.96
CA ARG A 148 -2.35 -3.06 19.98
C ARG A 148 -3.06 -1.70 20.01
N THR A 149 -2.63 -0.79 20.88
CA THR A 149 -3.20 0.56 21.00
C THR A 149 -2.99 1.37 19.72
N ALA A 150 -1.78 1.32 19.15
CA ALA A 150 -1.50 1.94 17.85
C ALA A 150 -2.40 1.36 16.74
N GLY A 151 -2.61 0.04 16.70
CA GLY A 151 -3.51 -0.61 15.75
C GLY A 151 -4.95 -0.10 15.86
N PHE A 152 -5.49 0.02 17.07
CA PHE A 152 -6.83 0.56 17.29
C PHE A 152 -6.94 2.04 16.88
N LEU A 153 -5.93 2.87 17.18
CA LEU A 153 -5.90 4.26 16.75
C LEU A 153 -5.92 4.39 15.22
N VAL A 154 -5.17 3.54 14.51
CA VAL A 154 -5.13 3.54 13.04
C VAL A 154 -6.47 3.12 12.44
N VAL A 155 -7.10 2.07 12.97
CA VAL A 155 -8.43 1.63 12.51
C VAL A 155 -9.48 2.69 12.80
N GLY A 156 -9.49 3.26 14.00
CA GLY A 156 -10.42 4.32 14.39
C GLY A 156 -10.27 5.57 13.51
N GLY A 157 -9.05 6.07 13.34
CA GLY A 157 -8.77 7.22 12.48
C GLY A 157 -9.12 6.95 11.01
N GLY A 158 -8.77 5.77 10.50
CA GLY A 158 -9.11 5.33 9.15
C GLY A 158 -10.62 5.25 8.91
N LEU A 159 -11.38 4.73 9.88
CA LEU A 159 -12.84 4.67 9.82
C LEU A 159 -13.46 6.07 9.79
N VAL A 160 -13.00 7.01 10.62
CA VAL A 160 -13.50 8.40 10.61
C VAL A 160 -13.29 9.05 9.25
N VAL A 161 -12.09 8.95 8.67
CA VAL A 161 -11.80 9.51 7.35
C VAL A 161 -12.62 8.82 6.26
N THR A 162 -12.80 7.50 6.35
CA THR A 162 -13.59 6.74 5.38
C THR A 162 -15.09 7.06 5.47
N LEU A 163 -15.61 7.31 6.67
CA LEU A 163 -16.98 7.79 6.86
C LEU A 163 -17.17 9.18 6.24
N LEU A 164 -16.22 10.09 6.45
CA LEU A 164 -16.25 11.39 5.78
C LEU A 164 -16.23 11.25 4.26
N PHE A 165 -15.41 10.34 3.72
CA PHE A 165 -15.39 10.03 2.29
C PHE A 165 -16.77 9.56 1.78
N TYR A 166 -17.46 8.69 2.52
CA TYR A 166 -18.81 8.23 2.15
C TYR A 166 -19.89 9.31 2.24
N LEU A 167 -19.74 10.27 3.17
CA LEU A 167 -20.69 11.37 3.32
C LEU A 167 -20.50 12.45 2.24
N VAL A 168 -19.24 12.74 1.88
CA VAL A 168 -18.88 13.83 0.96
C VAL A 168 -19.03 13.42 -0.50
N ILE A 169 -18.64 12.18 -0.86
CA ILE A 169 -18.57 11.76 -2.26
C ILE A 169 -19.79 10.93 -2.62
N ARG A 170 -20.54 11.39 -3.63
CA ARG A 170 -21.63 10.64 -4.25
C ARG A 170 -21.21 10.17 -5.63
N GLU A 171 -21.31 8.86 -5.87
CA GLU A 171 -21.03 8.27 -7.18
C GLU A 171 -22.09 8.73 -8.20
N PRO A 172 -21.69 9.27 -9.37
CA PRO A 172 -22.63 9.72 -10.39
C PRO A 172 -23.33 8.53 -11.05
N LYS A 173 -24.62 8.34 -10.77
CA LYS A 173 -25.46 7.23 -11.26
C LYS A 173 -25.56 7.09 -12.79
N HIS A 174 -25.18 8.11 -13.55
CA HIS A 174 -25.41 8.23 -14.99
C HIS A 174 -24.18 7.98 -15.88
N GLY A 175 -23.04 7.54 -15.32
CA GLY A 175 -21.78 7.36 -16.07
C GLY A 175 -21.88 6.45 -17.31
N ARG A 176 -22.79 5.48 -17.33
CA ARG A 176 -23.03 4.64 -18.53
C ARG A 176 -23.52 5.43 -19.75
N ARG A 177 -24.25 6.54 -19.57
CA ARG A 177 -24.82 7.29 -20.71
C ARG A 177 -23.78 8.23 -21.32
N LEU A 178 -22.96 8.88 -20.49
CA LEU A 178 -21.90 9.77 -20.97
C LEU A 178 -20.70 9.00 -21.53
N SER A 179 -20.33 7.85 -20.96
CA SER A 179 -19.30 6.98 -21.56
C SER A 179 -19.77 6.31 -22.86
N ARG A 180 -21.08 6.04 -23.03
CA ARG A 180 -21.66 5.61 -24.32
C ARG A 180 -21.81 6.73 -25.35
N MET A 181 -21.99 7.98 -24.90
CA MET A 181 -22.10 9.14 -25.80
C MET A 181 -20.73 9.62 -26.26
N ASN A 182 -19.74 9.71 -25.35
CA ASN A 182 -18.35 10.02 -25.71
C ASN A 182 -17.70 8.94 -26.58
N SER A 183 -18.19 7.69 -26.53
CA SER A 183 -17.75 6.62 -27.44
C SER A 183 -18.37 6.72 -28.84
N PHE A 184 -19.43 7.52 -29.04
CA PHE A 184 -20.09 7.69 -30.34
C PHE A 184 -19.62 8.95 -31.08
N SER A 185 -19.01 9.91 -30.37
CA SER A 185 -18.64 11.24 -30.91
C SER A 185 -17.14 11.51 -30.97
N SER A 186 -16.29 10.51 -30.73
CA SER A 186 -14.84 10.62 -30.95
C SER A 186 -14.39 9.53 -31.91
N ASP A 187 -13.97 9.94 -33.11
CA ASP A 187 -13.27 9.14 -34.13
C ASP A 187 -11.96 8.49 -33.61
N ALA A 188 -11.62 8.66 -32.33
CA ALA A 188 -10.57 7.94 -31.61
C ALA A 188 -11.01 6.59 -31.00
N SER A 189 -12.29 6.19 -31.18
CA SER A 189 -12.84 4.92 -30.65
C SER A 189 -12.47 3.67 -31.47
N GLU A 190 -11.55 3.81 -32.45
CA GLU A 190 -10.85 2.68 -33.08
C GLU A 190 -9.68 2.13 -32.24
N LEU A 191 -9.42 2.66 -31.03
CA LEU A 191 -8.72 1.87 -30.02
C LEU A 191 -9.68 0.75 -29.56
N VAL A 192 -9.72 -0.32 -30.36
CA VAL A 192 -10.35 -1.60 -30.09
C VAL A 192 -10.18 -1.88 -28.60
N ARG A 193 -11.29 -1.87 -27.86
CA ARG A 193 -11.31 -2.26 -26.46
C ARG A 193 -10.81 -3.70 -26.40
N MET A 194 -9.51 -3.86 -26.15
CA MET A 194 -8.89 -5.16 -26.17
C MET A 194 -9.58 -6.04 -25.13
N HIS A 195 -9.97 -7.24 -25.54
CA HIS A 195 -10.43 -8.22 -24.58
C HIS A 195 -9.30 -8.50 -23.59
N TRP A 196 -9.61 -8.76 -22.31
CA TRP A 196 -8.56 -8.84 -21.27
C TRP A 196 -7.49 -9.88 -21.63
N THR A 197 -7.87 -10.92 -22.37
CA THR A 197 -6.98 -12.00 -22.81
C THR A 197 -5.98 -11.58 -23.89
N SER A 198 -6.30 -10.55 -24.68
CA SER A 198 -5.42 -10.04 -25.73
C SER A 198 -4.12 -9.44 -25.17
N TRP A 199 -4.14 -8.97 -23.91
CA TRP A 199 -2.94 -8.47 -23.23
C TRP A 199 -1.85 -9.54 -23.07
N PHE A 200 -2.23 -10.82 -22.92
CA PHE A 200 -1.27 -11.92 -22.78
C PHE A 200 -0.52 -12.24 -24.08
N GLY A 201 -0.92 -11.68 -25.22
CA GLY A 201 -0.19 -11.82 -26.49
C GLY A 201 0.96 -10.83 -26.66
N HIS A 202 1.01 -9.76 -25.86
CA HIS A 202 1.99 -8.69 -26.04
C HIS A 202 3.24 -8.90 -25.19
N ILE A 203 4.40 -9.05 -25.83
CA ILE A 203 5.69 -9.24 -25.13
C ILE A 203 6.02 -8.07 -24.18
N GLN A 204 5.63 -6.84 -24.55
CA GLN A 204 5.84 -5.64 -23.73
C GLN A 204 5.13 -5.72 -22.37
N PHE A 205 3.98 -6.39 -22.31
CA PHE A 205 3.24 -6.61 -21.06
C PHE A 205 4.10 -7.40 -20.06
N TYR A 206 4.70 -8.50 -20.52
CA TYR A 206 5.58 -9.32 -19.67
C TYR A 206 6.85 -8.59 -19.25
N GLN A 207 7.45 -7.78 -20.14
CA GLN A 207 8.63 -6.98 -19.80
C GLN A 207 8.36 -5.99 -18.67
N ILE A 208 7.25 -5.24 -18.76
CA ILE A 208 6.85 -4.27 -17.73
C ILE A 208 6.42 -4.99 -16.45
N ALA A 209 5.68 -6.09 -16.56
CA ALA A 209 5.24 -6.88 -15.41
C ALA A 209 6.46 -7.45 -14.65
N LEU A 210 7.44 -8.02 -15.35
CA LEU A 210 8.65 -8.53 -14.72
C LEU A 210 9.43 -7.42 -14.01
N LEU A 211 9.59 -6.27 -14.66
CA LEU A 211 10.27 -5.11 -14.07
C LEU A 211 9.57 -4.67 -12.78
N TYR A 212 8.25 -4.53 -12.83
CA TYR A 212 7.42 -4.16 -11.68
C TYR A 212 7.50 -5.20 -10.55
N MET A 213 7.48 -6.49 -10.88
CA MET A 213 7.58 -7.58 -9.92
C MET A 213 8.93 -7.59 -9.20
N LEU A 214 10.04 -7.39 -9.93
CA LEU A 214 11.36 -7.30 -9.32
C LEU A 214 11.50 -6.06 -8.43
N SER A 215 10.97 -4.91 -8.86
CA SER A 215 10.95 -3.70 -8.03
C SER A 215 10.13 -3.90 -6.75
N ARG A 216 8.93 -4.51 -6.85
CA ARG A 216 8.11 -4.82 -5.66
C ARG A 216 8.79 -5.82 -4.74
N LEU A 217 9.45 -6.84 -5.29
CA LEU A 217 10.17 -7.83 -4.49
C LEU A 217 11.27 -7.17 -3.67
N TYR A 218 12.07 -6.29 -4.29
CA TYR A 218 13.11 -5.52 -3.61
C TYR A 218 12.52 -4.71 -2.45
N VAL A 219 11.50 -3.89 -2.70
CA VAL A 219 10.87 -3.05 -1.67
C VAL A 219 10.29 -3.89 -0.53
N ASN A 220 9.58 -4.98 -0.85
CA ASN A 220 8.97 -5.84 0.17
C ASN A 220 10.03 -6.52 1.04
N ILE A 221 11.11 -7.03 0.45
CA ILE A 221 12.22 -7.64 1.20
C ILE A 221 12.86 -6.58 2.10
N SER A 222 13.18 -5.39 1.56
CA SER A 222 13.74 -4.30 2.36
C SER A 222 12.82 -3.95 3.53
N GLN A 223 11.52 -3.78 3.32
CA GLN A 223 10.58 -3.44 4.39
C GLN A 223 10.51 -4.51 5.50
N VAL A 224 10.56 -5.80 5.14
CA VAL A 224 10.50 -6.89 6.12
C VAL A 224 11.79 -7.01 6.93
N TYR A 225 12.95 -6.96 6.27
CA TYR A 225 14.23 -7.23 6.92
C TYR A 225 14.86 -6.02 7.57
N PHE A 226 14.45 -4.80 7.22
CA PHE A 226 15.05 -3.59 7.75
C PHE A 226 14.95 -3.46 9.28
N PRO A 227 13.78 -3.71 9.93
CA PRO A 227 13.69 -3.77 11.39
C PRO A 227 14.63 -4.80 12.03
N PHE A 228 14.78 -5.98 11.42
CA PHE A 228 15.66 -7.04 11.92
C PHE A 228 17.13 -6.64 11.79
N TYR A 229 17.52 -6.00 10.69
CA TYR A 229 18.89 -5.51 10.51
C TYR A 229 19.26 -4.45 11.56
N ILE A 230 18.35 -3.53 11.87
CA ILE A 230 18.56 -2.47 12.88
C ILE A 230 18.76 -3.08 14.27
N THR A 231 17.96 -4.07 14.64
CA THR A 231 17.91 -4.63 16.00
C THR A 231 18.90 -5.76 16.23
N LEU A 232 19.04 -6.70 15.29
CA LEU A 232 19.88 -7.89 15.44
C LEU A 232 21.32 -7.68 14.97
N THR A 233 21.53 -6.97 13.86
CA THR A 233 22.88 -6.79 13.29
C THR A 233 23.55 -5.57 13.89
N GLN A 234 22.87 -4.43 13.89
CA GLN A 234 23.45 -3.16 14.31
C GLN A 234 23.24 -2.85 15.81
N ASN A 235 22.46 -3.66 16.52
CA ASN A 235 22.15 -3.51 17.95
C ASN A 235 21.65 -2.10 18.35
N PHE A 236 20.95 -1.41 17.44
CA PHE A 236 20.35 -0.12 17.76
C PHE A 236 19.08 -0.32 18.61
N GLY A 237 18.82 0.64 19.51
CA GLY A 237 17.64 0.60 20.37
C GLY A 237 16.33 0.63 19.59
N LYS A 238 15.28 0.03 20.16
CA LYS A 238 13.94 -0.14 19.54
C LYS A 238 13.34 1.12 18.93
N LYS A 239 13.63 2.32 19.46
CA LYS A 239 13.16 3.60 18.90
C LYS A 239 13.53 3.79 17.42
N TYR A 240 14.69 3.28 17.00
CA TYR A 240 15.18 3.46 15.64
C TYR A 240 14.42 2.62 14.60
N VAL A 241 13.68 1.59 15.04
CA VAL A 241 12.85 0.76 14.17
C VAL A 241 11.68 1.55 13.59
N ALA A 242 11.20 2.58 14.26
CA ALA A 242 10.18 3.49 13.72
C ALA A 242 10.80 4.70 12.99
N ILE A 243 11.92 5.23 13.49
CA ILE A 243 12.57 6.43 12.93
C ILE A 243 13.14 6.16 11.53
N PHE A 244 13.84 5.05 11.31
CA PHE A 244 14.47 4.82 10.00
C PHE A 244 13.47 4.62 8.84
N PRO A 245 12.38 3.85 8.99
CA PRO A 245 11.31 3.83 7.99
C PRO A 245 10.69 5.22 7.76
N MET A 246 10.48 6.01 8.81
CA MET A 246 9.98 7.39 8.69
C MET A 246 10.90 8.25 7.81
N VAL A 247 12.21 8.17 8.01
CA VAL A 247 13.22 8.86 7.18
C VAL A 247 13.17 8.37 5.74
N SER A 248 13.00 7.06 5.53
CA SER A 248 12.85 6.47 4.20
C SER A 248 11.62 7.03 3.47
N TYR A 249 10.45 7.07 4.12
CA TYR A 249 9.23 7.65 3.53
C TYR A 249 9.35 9.15 3.25
N LEU A 250 10.02 9.90 4.12
CA LEU A 250 10.28 11.32 3.90
C LEU A 250 11.21 11.53 2.69
N SER A 251 12.26 10.72 2.58
CA SER A 251 13.15 10.71 1.41
C SER A 251 12.36 10.40 0.13
N SER A 252 11.49 9.39 0.14
CA SER A 252 10.65 9.03 -1.03
C SER A 252 9.74 10.16 -1.45
N PHE A 253 9.18 10.90 -0.50
CA PHE A 253 8.36 12.05 -0.81
C PHE A 253 9.15 13.19 -1.46
N VAL A 254 10.35 13.47 -0.94
CA VAL A 254 11.25 14.48 -1.51
C VAL A 254 11.71 14.06 -2.91
N VAL A 255 12.14 12.81 -3.10
CA VAL A 255 12.55 12.29 -4.42
C VAL A 255 11.37 12.31 -5.40
N SER A 256 10.17 11.91 -4.97
CA SER A 256 8.97 11.93 -5.80
C SER A 256 8.56 13.35 -6.21
N THR A 257 8.69 14.33 -5.32
CA THR A 257 8.35 15.73 -5.63
C THR A 257 9.37 16.34 -6.58
N ILE A 258 10.67 16.07 -6.38
CA ILE A 258 11.75 16.48 -7.28
C ILE A 258 11.57 15.88 -8.68
N THR A 259 11.31 14.57 -8.76
CA THR A 259 11.10 13.85 -10.03
C THR A 259 9.81 14.29 -10.73
N GLY A 260 8.80 14.71 -9.96
CA GLY A 260 7.54 15.24 -10.47
C GLY A 260 7.63 16.63 -11.10
N VAL A 261 8.74 17.36 -10.91
CA VAL A 261 8.92 18.68 -11.50
C VAL A 261 9.03 18.57 -13.03
N PRO A 262 8.16 19.24 -13.82
CA PRO A 262 8.14 19.12 -15.28
C PRO A 262 9.46 19.48 -15.96
N CYS A 263 10.20 20.43 -15.38
CA CYS A 263 11.54 20.81 -15.85
C CYS A 263 12.49 19.61 -15.78
N LEU A 264 12.55 18.94 -14.64
CA LEU A 264 13.46 17.81 -14.44
C LEU A 264 13.07 16.60 -15.30
N ASN A 265 11.77 16.30 -15.39
CA ASN A 265 11.25 15.20 -16.21
C ASN A 265 11.43 15.44 -17.72
N ARG A 266 11.56 16.70 -18.17
CA ARG A 266 11.90 17.02 -19.56
C ARG A 266 13.38 16.76 -19.87
N PHE A 267 14.26 16.94 -18.89
CA PHE A 267 15.71 16.72 -19.01
C PHE A 267 16.13 15.27 -18.74
N LEU A 268 15.47 14.56 -17.81
CA LEU A 268 15.82 13.21 -17.39
C LEU A 268 14.96 12.15 -18.08
N ASN A 269 15.63 11.28 -18.83
CA ASN A 269 14.98 10.13 -19.44
C ASN A 269 14.54 9.13 -18.35
N ARG A 270 13.30 8.61 -18.43
CA ARG A 270 12.75 7.66 -17.44
C ARG A 270 13.61 6.41 -17.28
N LYS A 271 14.27 5.95 -18.36
CA LYS A 271 15.21 4.82 -18.31
C LYS A 271 16.44 5.12 -17.44
N PHE A 272 16.94 6.35 -17.50
CA PHE A 272 18.09 6.77 -16.70
C PHE A 272 17.74 6.83 -15.21
N LEU A 273 16.56 7.35 -14.86
CA LEU A 273 16.08 7.35 -13.47
C LEU A 273 15.97 5.93 -12.90
N PHE A 274 15.48 4.98 -13.71
CA PHE A 274 15.42 3.58 -13.30
C PHE A 274 16.82 2.97 -13.09
N CYS A 275 17.77 3.22 -14.00
CA CYS A 275 19.15 2.78 -13.83
C CYS A 275 19.82 3.38 -12.59
N LEU A 276 19.59 4.67 -12.32
CA LEU A 276 20.09 5.34 -11.11
C LEU A 276 19.53 4.67 -9.85
N GLY A 277 18.24 4.34 -9.85
CA GLY A 277 17.59 3.59 -8.77
C GLY A 277 18.22 2.22 -8.54
N LEU A 278 18.52 1.47 -9.59
CA LEU A 278 19.21 0.18 -9.50
C LEU A 278 20.63 0.30 -8.92
N LEU A 279 21.43 1.24 -9.42
CA LEU A 279 22.78 1.49 -8.91
C LEU A 279 22.76 1.88 -7.44
N CYS A 280 21.81 2.73 -7.08
CA CYS A 280 21.54 3.12 -5.70
C CYS A 280 21.17 1.92 -4.81
N GLY A 281 20.28 1.04 -5.27
CA GLY A 281 19.85 -0.15 -4.53
C GLY A 281 20.99 -1.15 -4.34
N LEU A 282 21.77 -1.41 -5.40
CA LEU A 282 22.96 -2.27 -5.32
C LEU A 282 24.01 -1.67 -4.37
N GLY A 283 24.24 -0.37 -4.45
CA GLY A 283 25.13 0.35 -3.54
C GLY A 283 24.70 0.22 -2.09
N THR A 284 23.41 0.34 -1.78
CA THR A 284 22.90 0.12 -0.42
C THR A 284 23.09 -1.31 0.06
N CYS A 285 22.87 -2.32 -0.80
CA CYS A 285 23.08 -3.71 -0.44
C CYS A 285 24.54 -4.00 -0.07
N VAL A 286 25.49 -3.46 -0.84
CA VAL A 286 26.93 -3.60 -0.53
C VAL A 286 27.28 -2.84 0.75
N TRP A 287 26.71 -1.65 0.97
CA TRP A 287 26.99 -0.84 2.15
C TRP A 287 26.48 -1.50 3.44
N MET A 288 25.34 -2.18 3.41
CA MET A 288 24.80 -2.93 4.57
C MET A 288 25.63 -4.15 4.98
N LEU A 289 26.69 -4.52 4.25
CA LEU A 289 27.61 -5.58 4.67
C LEU A 289 28.59 -5.13 5.77
N PHE A 290 28.76 -3.82 5.95
CA PHE A 290 29.70 -3.26 6.92
C PHE A 290 28.99 -2.82 8.20
N GLU A 291 29.74 -2.70 9.30
CA GLU A 291 29.23 -2.04 10.51
C GLU A 291 29.03 -0.55 10.23
N LEU A 292 27.83 -0.04 10.51
CA LEU A 292 27.44 1.31 10.15
C LEU A 292 27.31 2.17 11.40
N SER A 293 27.97 3.32 11.38
CA SER A 293 27.70 4.38 12.34
C SER A 293 26.26 4.90 12.18
N LEU A 294 25.72 5.52 13.23
CA LEU A 294 24.36 6.05 13.24
C LEU A 294 24.07 6.98 12.04
N LEU A 295 25.03 7.82 11.65
CA LEU A 295 24.90 8.77 10.55
C LEU A 295 24.88 8.07 9.18
N GLN A 296 25.63 6.98 9.05
CA GLN A 296 25.59 6.12 7.86
C GLN A 296 24.26 5.37 7.75
N MET A 297 23.65 4.96 8.88
CA MET A 297 22.31 4.36 8.88
C MET A 297 21.21 5.32 8.42
N TYR A 298 21.27 6.59 8.82
CA TYR A 298 20.37 7.61 8.27
C TYR A 298 20.54 7.77 6.76
N SER A 299 21.78 7.70 6.28
CA SER A 299 22.08 7.74 4.85
C SER A 299 21.48 6.52 4.14
N VAL A 300 21.66 5.31 4.67
CA VAL A 300 21.05 4.08 4.12
C VAL A 300 19.52 4.17 4.11
N ALA A 301 18.89 4.66 5.18
CA ALA A 301 17.45 4.85 5.24
C ALA A 301 16.94 5.82 4.15
N CYS A 302 17.63 6.95 3.94
CA CYS A 302 17.35 7.87 2.85
C CYS A 302 17.52 7.21 1.48
N LEU A 303 18.56 6.39 1.32
CA LEU A 303 18.88 5.72 0.07
C LEU A 303 17.91 4.57 -0.26
N ILE A 304 17.31 3.93 0.74
CA ILE A 304 16.24 2.92 0.57
C ILE A 304 14.94 3.60 0.13
N GLY A 305 14.70 4.82 0.61
CA GLY A 305 13.53 5.61 0.25
C GLY A 305 13.59 6.27 -1.12
N LYS A 306 14.30 5.75 -2.11
CA LYS A 306 14.39 6.37 -3.45
C LYS A 306 13.28 5.93 -4.41
#